data_AF-A0A3D5UQY5-F1
#
_entry.id   AF-A0A3D5UQY5-F1
#
_cell.length_a   1.000
_cell.length_b   1.000
_cell.length_c   1.000
_cell.angle_alpha   90.00
_cell.angle_beta   90.00
_cell.angle_gamma   90.00
#
_symmetry.space_group_name_H-M   'P 1'
#
loop_
_entity.id
_entity.type
_entity.pdbx_description
1 polymer ?
#
loop_
_entity_poly.entity_id
_entity_poly.type
_entity_poly.pdbx_seq_one_letter_code
_entity_poly.pdbx_strand_id
1 'polypeptide(L)'
;MRIDVMTSHETIKRTIRPRDAASLVLIDTQEDEPRILMGRRHSRMKFVPDAFVFPGGKLDAGDMSVRTATGFGHQTARMMENAAASRAKAQALAAAAIRETFEETGLIVAAPGDVGVVAGEGWEPFRERGIAL
;
A
#
# COMPACT_ATOMS: atom_id res chain seq x y z
N MET A 1 34.87 -4.12 54.18
CA MET A 1 34.00 -3.06 53.64
C MET A 1 34.38 -2.81 52.18
N ARG A 2 33.60 -3.38 51.23
CA ARG A 2 33.61 -2.98 49.82
C ARG A 2 32.15 -2.94 49.39
N ILE A 3 31.75 -1.77 48.90
CA ILE A 3 30.39 -1.44 48.49
C ILE A 3 30.27 -1.93 47.04
N ASP A 4 29.43 -2.92 46.80
CA ASP A 4 29.05 -3.31 45.45
C ASP A 4 27.92 -2.38 44.99
N VAL A 5 28.23 -1.54 44.00
CA VAL A 5 27.30 -0.58 43.41
C VAL A 5 26.39 -1.36 42.46
N MET A 6 25.16 -1.60 42.88
CA MET A 6 24.10 -2.12 42.01
C MET A 6 23.79 -1.10 40.91
N THR A 7 24.31 -1.33 39.71
CA THR A 7 23.96 -0.55 38.52
C THR A 7 22.67 -1.12 37.93
N SER A 8 21.55 -0.43 38.19
CA SER A 8 20.25 -0.70 37.59
C SER A 8 20.36 -0.58 36.07
N HIS A 9 20.14 -1.69 35.35
CA HIS A 9 20.11 -1.70 33.89
C HIS A 9 18.76 -1.17 33.41
N GLU A 10 18.75 0.06 32.90
CA GLU A 10 17.61 0.63 32.19
C GLU A 10 17.45 -0.10 30.85
N THR A 11 16.30 -0.75 30.65
CA THR A 11 16.04 -1.55 29.46
C THR A 11 15.79 -0.63 28.27
N ILE A 12 16.73 -0.55 27.33
CA ILE A 12 16.56 0.19 26.08
C ILE A 12 15.33 -0.37 25.34
N LYS A 13 14.29 0.45 25.20
CA LYS A 13 13.08 0.12 24.45
C LYS A 13 13.46 -0.06 22.98
N ARG A 14 13.42 -1.30 22.49
CA ARG A 14 13.76 -1.67 21.11
C ARG A 14 12.91 -0.85 20.12
N THR A 15 13.55 -0.02 19.29
CA THR A 15 12.85 0.75 18.25
C THR A 15 12.37 -0.19 17.14
N ILE A 16 11.07 -0.14 16.81
CA ILE A 16 10.47 -0.94 15.73
C ILE A 16 10.54 -0.13 14.44
N ARG A 17 11.03 -0.74 13.36
CA ARG A 17 11.03 -0.12 12.03
C ARG A 17 9.63 -0.16 11.41
N PRO A 18 9.05 0.97 10.99
CA PRO A 18 7.79 0.99 10.26
C PRO A 18 7.88 0.17 8.97
N ARG A 19 6.74 -0.41 8.56
CA ARG A 19 6.58 -1.05 7.25
C ARG A 19 5.87 -0.10 6.31
N ASP A 20 6.36 -0.03 5.09
CA ASP A 20 5.73 0.73 4.03
C ASP A 20 4.40 0.11 3.63
N ALA A 21 3.38 0.94 3.44
CA ALA A 21 2.02 0.56 3.10
C ALA A 21 1.33 1.72 2.38
N ALA A 22 0.31 1.39 1.59
CA ALA A 22 -0.49 2.37 0.87
C ALA A 22 -1.97 1.94 0.81
N SER A 23 -2.86 2.92 0.71
CA SER A 23 -4.30 2.70 0.54
C SER A 23 -4.82 3.52 -0.63
N LEU A 24 -5.86 3.00 -1.29
CA LEU A 24 -6.56 3.70 -2.37
C LEU A 24 -7.93 4.15 -1.88
N VAL A 25 -8.23 5.44 -2.05
CA VAL A 25 -9.55 6.01 -1.77
C VAL A 25 -10.27 6.18 -3.11
N LEU A 26 -11.23 5.30 -3.38
CA LEU A 26 -12.08 5.41 -4.56
C LEU A 26 -13.32 6.22 -4.22
N ILE A 27 -13.52 7.30 -4.98
CA ILE A 27 -14.63 8.24 -4.83
C ILE A 27 -15.47 8.17 -6.11
N ASP A 28 -16.76 7.87 -5.95
CA ASP A 28 -17.75 7.95 -7.01
C ASP A 28 -18.51 9.27 -6.86
N THR A 29 -18.42 10.12 -7.88
CA THR A 29 -18.99 11.48 -7.91
C THR A 29 -20.06 11.63 -8.99
N GLN A 30 -20.70 10.54 -9.40
CA GLN A 30 -21.76 10.59 -10.42
C GLN A 30 -23.06 11.20 -9.91
N GLU A 31 -23.32 11.11 -8.61
CA GLU A 31 -24.47 11.71 -7.93
C GLU A 31 -24.05 12.98 -7.17
N ASP A 32 -25.03 13.78 -6.72
CA ASP A 32 -24.79 15.00 -5.93
C ASP A 32 -24.04 14.71 -4.61
N GLU A 33 -24.27 13.54 -4.01
CA GLU A 33 -23.56 13.08 -2.82
C GLU A 33 -22.43 12.10 -3.19
N PRO A 34 -21.15 12.42 -2.91
CA PRO A 34 -20.04 11.55 -3.26
C PRO A 34 -20.04 10.28 -2.40
N ARG A 35 -19.82 9.13 -3.04
CA ARG A 35 -19.73 7.82 -2.37
C ARG A 35 -18.28 7.37 -2.30
N ILE A 36 -17.87 6.78 -1.17
CA ILE A 36 -16.50 6.28 -0.98
C ILE A 36 -16.53 4.78 -0.76
N LEU A 37 -15.66 4.05 -1.47
CA LEU A 37 -15.50 2.62 -1.25
C LEU A 37 -14.74 2.36 0.06
N MET A 38 -15.35 1.56 0.94
CA MET A 38 -14.73 1.09 2.18
C MET A 38 -15.01 -0.39 2.39
N GLY A 39 -14.02 -1.12 2.88
CA GLY A 39 -14.17 -2.47 3.39
C GLY A 39 -14.47 -2.49 4.89
N ARG A 40 -15.23 -3.48 5.36
CA ARG A 40 -15.40 -3.74 6.80
C ARG A 40 -14.49 -4.87 7.22
N ARG A 41 -13.60 -4.63 8.18
CA ARG A 41 -12.68 -5.66 8.69
C ARG A 41 -13.45 -6.75 9.45
N HIS A 42 -13.10 -8.01 9.23
CA HIS A 42 -13.67 -9.11 9.98
C HIS A 42 -13.38 -8.95 11.48
N SER A 43 -14.38 -9.21 12.32
CA SER A 43 -14.34 -9.10 13.80
C SER A 43 -13.21 -9.87 14.52
N ARG A 44 -12.48 -10.76 13.81
CA ARG A 44 -11.37 -11.56 14.35
C ARG A 44 -9.98 -10.95 14.07
N MET A 45 -9.91 -9.77 13.48
CA MET A 45 -8.65 -9.08 13.22
C MET A 45 -8.02 -8.56 14.51
N LYS A 46 -6.70 -8.77 14.69
CA LYS A 46 -5.92 -8.34 15.87
C LYS A 46 -5.82 -6.81 16.04
N PHE A 47 -6.30 -6.03 15.07
CA PHE A 47 -6.17 -4.57 15.05
C PHE A 47 -7.45 -3.95 14.49
N VAL A 48 -8.19 -3.21 15.34
CA VAL A 48 -9.45 -2.49 15.06
C VAL A 48 -10.55 -3.35 14.40
N PRO A 49 -11.16 -4.30 15.14
CA PRO A 49 -12.30 -5.07 14.65
C PRO A 49 -13.50 -4.16 14.35
N ASP A 50 -14.31 -4.53 13.35
CA ASP A 50 -15.52 -3.82 12.91
C ASP A 50 -15.34 -2.39 12.38
N ALA A 51 -14.10 -1.93 12.18
CA ALA A 51 -13.84 -0.66 11.51
C ALA A 51 -14.05 -0.76 9.99
N PHE A 52 -14.55 0.35 9.44
CA PHE A 52 -14.48 0.64 8.02
C PHE A 52 -13.08 1.16 7.68
N VAL A 53 -12.49 0.60 6.64
CA VAL A 53 -11.15 0.95 6.15
C VAL A 53 -11.16 1.12 4.64
N PHE A 54 -10.26 1.94 4.13
CA PHE A 54 -9.99 1.98 2.69
C PHE A 54 -9.20 0.74 2.27
N PRO A 55 -9.42 0.21 1.06
CA PRO A 55 -8.61 -0.89 0.55
C PRO A 55 -7.14 -0.50 0.49
N GLY A 56 -6.28 -1.43 0.86
CA GLY A 56 -4.85 -1.18 0.89
C GLY A 56 -4.09 -2.11 1.82
N GLY A 57 -2.77 -2.07 1.68
CA GLY A 57 -1.92 -3.02 2.36
C GLY A 57 -0.45 -2.66 2.26
N LYS A 58 0.38 -3.65 2.54
CA LYS A 58 1.82 -3.44 2.61
C LYS A 58 2.41 -3.39 1.22
N LEU A 59 3.50 -2.66 1.10
CA LEU A 59 4.35 -2.75 -0.07
C LEU A 59 5.03 -4.12 -0.11
N ASP A 60 4.80 -4.86 -1.20
CA ASP A 60 5.44 -6.14 -1.47
C ASP A 60 6.56 -5.99 -2.51
N ALA A 61 7.46 -6.97 -2.55
CA ALA A 61 8.63 -6.91 -3.44
C ALA A 61 8.24 -6.87 -4.93
N GLY A 62 7.13 -7.51 -5.31
CA GLY A 62 6.61 -7.48 -6.68
C GLY A 62 6.26 -6.06 -7.15
N ASP A 63 5.67 -5.25 -6.27
CA ASP A 63 5.18 -3.89 -6.57
C ASP A 63 6.31 -2.95 -7.05
N MET A 64 7.56 -3.21 -6.64
CA MET A 64 8.74 -2.45 -7.07
C MET A 64 9.15 -2.70 -8.52
N SER A 65 8.69 -3.80 -9.12
CA SER A 65 9.10 -4.27 -10.45
C SER A 65 8.02 -4.12 -11.52
N VAL A 66 6.82 -3.68 -11.13
CA VAL A 66 5.69 -3.51 -12.04
C VAL A 66 5.96 -2.38 -13.01
N ARG A 67 5.75 -2.66 -14.29
CA ARG A 67 5.66 -1.62 -15.32
C ARG A 67 4.27 -1.02 -15.32
N THR A 68 4.21 0.30 -15.39
CA THR A 68 2.96 1.06 -15.38
C THR A 68 2.53 1.35 -16.83
N ALA A 69 1.23 1.27 -17.10
CA ALA A 69 0.63 1.78 -18.34
C ALA A 69 0.77 3.30 -18.42
N THR A 70 0.61 3.99 -17.28
CA THR A 70 0.73 5.44 -17.21
C THR A 70 1.62 5.89 -16.06
N GLY A 71 2.15 7.11 -16.16
CA GLY A 71 2.88 7.75 -15.07
C GLY A 71 2.01 8.77 -14.34
N PHE A 72 2.38 9.13 -13.11
CA PHE A 72 1.75 10.26 -12.44
C PHE A 72 1.90 11.55 -13.26
N GLY A 73 0.85 12.38 -13.26
CA GLY A 73 0.96 13.77 -13.68
C GLY A 73 2.03 14.52 -12.88
N HIS A 74 2.61 15.58 -13.45
CA HIS A 74 3.80 16.24 -12.89
C HIS A 74 3.65 16.67 -11.43
N GLN A 75 2.52 17.27 -11.06
CA GLN A 75 2.25 17.72 -9.69
C GLN A 75 2.15 16.54 -8.72
N THR A 76 1.38 15.50 -9.08
CA THR A 76 1.22 14.28 -8.28
C THR A 76 2.54 13.56 -8.10
N ALA A 77 3.36 13.46 -9.16
CA ALA A 77 4.68 12.88 -9.09
C ALA A 77 5.54 13.56 -8.02
N ARG A 78 5.59 14.90 -8.02
CA ARG A 78 6.36 15.66 -7.03
C ARG A 78 5.86 15.47 -5.61
N MET A 79 4.55 15.45 -5.40
CA MET A 79 3.97 15.23 -4.07
C MET A 79 4.29 13.83 -3.55
N MET A 80 4.10 12.80 -4.39
CA MET A 80 4.36 11.41 -4.04
C MET A 80 5.85 11.14 -3.82
N GLU A 81 6.73 11.71 -4.65
CA GLU A 81 8.18 11.61 -4.50
C GLU A 81 8.65 12.18 -3.15
N ASN A 82 8.11 13.33 -2.74
CA ASN A 82 8.41 13.93 -1.44
C ASN A 82 7.93 13.04 -0.27
N ALA A 83 6.73 12.46 -0.38
CA ALA A 83 6.18 11.59 0.65
C ALA A 83 6.89 10.23 0.74
N ALA A 84 7.29 9.66 -0.40
CA ALA A 84 7.88 8.33 -0.52
C ALA A 84 9.42 8.34 -0.51
N ALA A 85 10.04 9.51 -0.39
CA ALA A 85 11.49 9.74 -0.51
C ALA A 85 12.13 9.44 -1.89
N SER A 86 11.40 8.82 -2.84
CA SER A 86 11.88 8.58 -4.20
C SER A 86 10.73 8.31 -5.18
N ARG A 87 10.99 8.54 -6.47
CA ARG A 87 10.04 8.25 -7.54
C ARG A 87 9.70 6.77 -7.66
N ALA A 88 10.70 5.90 -7.57
CA ALA A 88 10.50 4.46 -7.66
C ALA A 88 9.62 3.95 -6.51
N LYS A 89 9.86 4.42 -5.28
CA LYS A 89 9.03 4.04 -4.13
C LYS A 89 7.63 4.63 -4.20
N ALA A 90 7.47 5.85 -4.72
CA ALA A 90 6.16 6.43 -4.99
C ALA A 90 5.33 5.57 -5.96
N GLN A 91 5.94 5.11 -7.05
CA GLN A 91 5.27 4.23 -8.02
C GLN A 91 4.92 2.88 -7.40
N ALA A 92 5.84 2.29 -6.65
CA ALA A 92 5.62 1.00 -6.00
C ALA A 92 4.53 1.06 -4.92
N LEU A 93 4.43 2.16 -4.17
CA LEU A 93 3.34 2.36 -3.21
C LEU A 93 1.97 2.49 -3.91
N ALA A 94 1.90 3.17 -5.04
CA ALA A 94 0.67 3.22 -5.82
C ALA A 94 0.31 1.84 -6.41
N ALA A 95 1.31 1.09 -6.87
CA ALA A 95 1.13 -0.29 -7.33
C ALA A 95 0.59 -1.18 -6.20
N ALA A 96 1.17 -1.09 -4.99
CA ALA A 96 0.67 -1.81 -3.81
C ALA A 96 -0.79 -1.48 -3.51
N ALA A 97 -1.17 -0.19 -3.52
CA ALA A 97 -2.55 0.23 -3.26
C ALA A 97 -3.53 -0.34 -4.31
N ILE A 98 -3.14 -0.38 -5.59
CA ILE A 98 -3.97 -0.92 -6.68
C ILE A 98 -4.09 -2.45 -6.57
N ARG A 99 -2.99 -3.16 -6.33
CA ARG A 99 -2.97 -4.61 -6.13
C ARG A 99 -3.87 -5.01 -4.96
N GLU A 100 -3.68 -4.38 -3.80
CA GLU A 100 -4.47 -4.67 -2.60
C GLU A 100 -5.96 -4.33 -2.81
N THR A 101 -6.27 -3.25 -3.53
CA THR A 101 -7.67 -2.94 -3.88
C THR A 101 -8.30 -4.07 -4.70
N PHE A 102 -7.58 -4.62 -5.67
CA PHE A 102 -8.05 -5.75 -6.45
C PHE A 102 -8.20 -7.01 -5.58
N GLU A 103 -7.20 -7.35 -4.76
CA GLU A 103 -7.23 -8.54 -3.89
C GLU A 103 -8.39 -8.49 -2.89
N GLU A 104 -8.70 -7.32 -2.33
CA GLU A 104 -9.75 -7.17 -1.31
C GLU A 104 -11.16 -6.99 -1.89
N THR A 105 -11.30 -6.38 -3.09
CA THR A 105 -12.60 -5.94 -3.62
C THR A 105 -12.95 -6.52 -4.99
N GLY A 106 -11.97 -7.06 -5.71
CA GLY A 106 -12.09 -7.50 -7.11
C GLY A 106 -12.16 -6.36 -8.13
N LEU A 107 -12.12 -5.09 -7.71
CA LEU A 107 -12.13 -3.95 -8.61
C LEU A 107 -10.77 -3.74 -9.27
N ILE A 108 -10.80 -3.49 -10.58
CA ILE A 108 -9.60 -3.25 -11.39
C ILE A 108 -9.51 -1.76 -11.72
N VAL A 109 -8.43 -1.13 -11.27
CA VAL A 109 -8.04 0.23 -11.66
C VAL A 109 -6.79 0.12 -12.52
N ALA A 110 -6.98 0.10 -13.84
CA ALA A 110 -5.91 -0.12 -14.80
C ALA A 110 -6.29 0.41 -16.19
N ALA A 111 -5.28 0.52 -17.06
CA ALA A 111 -5.41 0.78 -18.48
C ALA A 111 -4.75 -0.38 -19.28
N PRO A 112 -5.00 -0.49 -20.60
CA PRO A 112 -4.26 -1.43 -21.44
C PRO A 112 -2.75 -1.25 -21.28
N GLY A 113 -2.01 -2.35 -21.06
CA GLY A 113 -0.59 -2.29 -20.74
C GLY A 113 0.00 -3.64 -20.34
N ASP A 114 1.29 -3.66 -20.05
CA ASP A 114 2.02 -4.88 -19.68
C ASP A 114 2.80 -4.64 -18.38
N VAL A 115 2.33 -5.26 -17.28
CA VAL A 115 2.95 -5.17 -15.95
C VAL A 115 4.37 -5.74 -15.90
N GLY A 116 4.79 -6.52 -16.90
CA GLY A 116 6.09 -7.16 -16.98
C GLY A 116 6.19 -8.48 -16.22
N VAL A 117 7.42 -8.97 -16.09
CA VAL A 117 7.71 -10.18 -15.31
C VAL A 117 7.85 -9.78 -13.85
N VAL A 118 6.75 -9.88 -13.13
CA VAL A 118 6.65 -9.50 -11.71
C VAL A 118 6.51 -10.76 -10.87
N ALA A 119 7.18 -10.78 -9.71
CA ALA A 119 7.06 -11.85 -8.74
C ALA A 119 5.77 -11.71 -7.92
N GLY A 120 5.13 -12.84 -7.60
CA GLY A 120 3.93 -12.91 -6.77
C GLY A 120 2.63 -13.03 -7.58
N GLU A 121 1.65 -13.72 -6.99
CA GLU A 121 0.38 -14.07 -7.64
C GLU A 121 -0.54 -12.85 -7.84
N GLY A 122 -0.40 -11.79 -7.03
CA GLY A 122 -1.26 -10.62 -7.06
C GLY A 122 -1.26 -9.83 -8.38
N TRP A 123 -0.21 -10.00 -9.22
CA TRP A 123 -0.08 -9.33 -10.51
C TRP A 123 -0.48 -10.20 -11.71
N GLU A 124 -0.73 -11.50 -11.53
CA GLU A 124 -1.10 -12.41 -12.62
C GLU A 124 -2.40 -12.01 -13.31
N PRO A 125 -3.47 -11.62 -12.59
CA PRO A 125 -4.72 -11.20 -13.23
C PRO A 125 -4.56 -9.97 -14.13
N PHE A 126 -3.62 -9.08 -13.82
CA PHE A 126 -3.31 -7.91 -14.65
C PHE A 126 -2.56 -8.33 -15.92
N ARG A 127 -1.58 -9.21 -15.78
CA ARG A 127 -0.81 -9.77 -16.90
C ARG A 127 -1.69 -10.54 -17.88
N GLU A 128 -2.55 -11.43 -17.37
CA GLU A 128 -3.45 -12.25 -18.20
C GLU A 128 -4.45 -11.41 -18.99
N ARG A 129 -4.84 -10.25 -18.46
CA ARG A 129 -5.78 -9.32 -19.09
C ARG A 129 -5.10 -8.29 -19.99
N GLY A 130 -3.76 -8.24 -20.03
CA GLY A 130 -3.03 -7.23 -20.80
C GLY A 130 -3.31 -5.80 -20.31
N ILE A 131 -3.35 -5.62 -18.99
CA ILE A 131 -3.59 -4.32 -18.35
C ILE A 131 -2.48 -4.00 -17.34
N ALA A 132 -2.22 -2.71 -17.12
CA ALA A 132 -1.30 -2.19 -16.11
C ALA A 132 -1.82 -0.87 -15.53
N LEU A 133 -1.24 -0.42 -14.42
CA LEU A 133 -1.64 0.82 -13.73
C LEU A 133 -1.23 2.12 -14.45
#